data_AF-A0A7S4LN14-F1
#
_entry.id   AF-A0A7S4LN14-F1
#
_cell.length_a   1.000
_cell.length_b   1.000
_cell.length_c   1.000
_cell.angle_alpha   90.00
_cell.angle_beta   90.00
_cell.angle_gamma   90.00
#
_symmetry.space_group_name_H-M   'P 1'
#
loop_
_entity.id
_entity.type
_entity.pdbx_description
1 polymer ?
#
loop_
_entity_poly.entity_id
_entity_poly.type
_entity_poly.pdbx_seq_one_letter_code
_entity_poly.pdbx_strand_id
1 'polypeptide(L)'
;FFSKFLFIRKKMAQGTQGKQTMNQHLQEKLNKWCEQLNSARTTKVKMEKGVALKAFCDCFLPTDIDKEDYLHFWKGLLDDDTWLESLSGELQQCCTGMGVESIKGDEMQTAVFTFIPAQSSATNVAREVAFVCKNEDWRAEA
;
A
#
# COMPACT_ATOMS: atom_id res chain seq x y z
N PHE A 1 -15.35 -8.57 -6.16
CA PHE A 1 -14.37 -8.75 -7.24
C PHE A 1 -13.12 -7.86 -7.05
N PHE A 2 -12.66 -7.64 -5.81
CA PHE A 2 -11.41 -6.89 -5.48
C PHE A 2 -10.18 -7.79 -5.28
N SER A 3 -10.19 -9.00 -5.84
CA SER A 3 -9.11 -9.99 -5.71
C SER A 3 -7.89 -9.68 -6.59
N LYS A 4 -7.83 -8.50 -7.24
CA LYS A 4 -6.79 -8.16 -8.22
C LYS A 4 -5.69 -7.23 -7.70
N PHE A 5 -5.92 -6.49 -6.61
CA PHE A 5 -4.93 -5.56 -6.06
C PHE A 5 -3.85 -6.21 -5.19
N LEU A 6 -3.84 -7.55 -5.10
CA LEU A 6 -2.88 -8.31 -4.31
C LEU A 6 -2.51 -9.57 -5.09
N PHE A 7 -1.46 -9.49 -5.92
CA PHE A 7 -0.95 -10.68 -6.60
C PHE A 7 -0.32 -11.62 -5.58
N ILE A 8 -1.00 -12.72 -5.26
CA ILE A 8 -0.46 -13.79 -4.41
C ILE A 8 0.48 -14.65 -5.28
N ARG A 9 1.79 -14.35 -5.27
CA ARG A 9 2.80 -15.25 -5.84
C ARG A 9 3.57 -15.94 -4.73
N LYS A 10 3.31 -17.25 -4.57
CA LYS A 10 4.09 -18.15 -3.70
C LYS A 10 5.50 -18.28 -4.28
N LYS A 11 6.50 -17.67 -3.65
CA LYS A 11 7.91 -17.89 -3.98
C LYS A 11 8.67 -18.40 -2.76
N MET A 12 9.48 -19.44 -2.97
CA MET A 12 10.45 -19.91 -1.98
C MET A 12 11.64 -18.94 -1.97
N ALA A 13 11.96 -18.38 -0.80
CA ALA A 13 13.02 -17.41 -0.63
C ALA A 13 14.40 -18.05 -0.86
N GLN A 14 15.16 -17.51 -1.81
CA GLN A 14 16.62 -17.64 -1.88
C GLN A 14 17.18 -16.22 -1.87
N GLY A 15 18.04 -15.95 -0.90
CA GLY A 15 18.44 -14.60 -0.51
C GLY A 15 19.55 -13.97 -1.36
N THR A 16 19.57 -12.64 -1.30
CA THR A 16 20.78 -11.80 -1.39
C THR A 16 20.45 -10.44 -0.76
N GLN A 17 21.00 -10.16 0.42
CA GLN A 17 20.88 -8.85 1.08
C GLN A 17 21.90 -7.87 0.48
N GLY A 18 21.49 -7.15 -0.57
CA GLY A 18 22.01 -5.82 -0.86
C GLY A 18 21.06 -4.80 -0.25
N LYS A 19 21.55 -3.84 0.54
CA LYS A 19 20.73 -2.69 0.96
C LYS A 19 20.40 -1.87 -0.30
N GLN A 20 19.30 -2.19 -0.96
CA GLN A 20 18.74 -1.35 -2.03
C GLN A 20 18.31 -0.04 -1.38
N THR A 21 18.95 1.07 -1.76
CA THR A 21 18.52 2.41 -1.40
C THR A 21 17.29 2.76 -2.22
N MET A 22 16.13 2.75 -1.57
CA MET A 22 14.84 3.04 -2.18
C MET A 22 14.81 4.42 -2.84
N ASN A 23 14.14 4.53 -3.99
CA ASN A 23 13.90 5.79 -4.68
C ASN A 23 13.30 6.85 -3.74
N GLN A 24 13.91 8.04 -3.69
CA GLN A 24 13.53 9.11 -2.78
C GLN A 24 12.09 9.60 -3.00
N HIS A 25 11.65 9.74 -4.26
CA HIS A 25 10.29 10.17 -4.57
C HIS A 25 9.25 9.12 -4.16
N LEU A 26 9.57 7.82 -4.33
CA LEU A 26 8.71 6.75 -3.84
C LEU A 26 8.64 6.76 -2.30
N GLN A 27 9.78 6.95 -1.62
CA GLN A 27 9.81 7.06 -0.16
C GLN A 27 8.96 8.23 0.34
N GLU A 28 9.03 9.41 -0.30
CA GLU A 28 8.20 10.57 0.05
C GLU A 28 6.71 10.26 -0.08
N LYS A 29 6.32 9.53 -1.13
CA LYS A 29 4.93 9.11 -1.36
C LYS A 29 4.47 8.11 -0.30
N LEU A 30 5.30 7.11 0.01
CA LEU A 30 5.02 6.15 1.09
C LEU A 30 4.85 6.84 2.45
N ASN A 31 5.71 7.81 2.78
CA ASN A 31 5.60 8.58 4.02
C ASN A 31 4.27 9.34 4.07
N LYS A 32 3.95 10.07 2.99
CA LYS A 32 2.69 10.82 2.88
C LYS A 32 1.46 9.92 3.04
N TRP A 33 1.45 8.76 2.39
CA TRP A 33 0.35 7.80 2.49
C TRP A 33 0.19 7.24 3.91
N CYS A 34 1.31 6.91 4.57
CA CYS A 34 1.28 6.47 5.97
C CYS A 34 0.74 7.56 6.90
N GLU A 35 1.15 8.81 6.72
CA GLU A 35 0.63 9.95 7.49
C GLU A 35 -0.87 10.13 7.28
N GLN A 36 -1.34 10.08 6.03
CA GLN A 36 -2.77 10.20 5.70
C GLN A 36 -3.61 9.08 6.34
N LEU A 37 -3.14 7.83 6.26
CA LEU A 37 -3.84 6.69 6.89
C LEU A 37 -3.83 6.75 8.41
N ASN A 38 -2.71 7.15 9.03
CA ASN A 38 -2.63 7.30 10.48
C ASN A 38 -3.55 8.44 10.97
N SER A 39 -3.65 9.54 10.23
CA SER A 39 -4.61 10.61 10.49
C SER A 39 -6.06 10.09 10.40
N ALA A 40 -6.39 9.35 9.34
CA ALA A 40 -7.72 8.75 9.17
C ALA A 40 -8.07 7.77 10.30
N ARG A 41 -7.12 6.93 10.74
CA ARG A 41 -7.31 5.95 11.83
C ARG A 41 -7.57 6.59 13.19
N THR A 42 -6.96 7.72 13.46
CA THR A 42 -7.11 8.43 14.74
C THR A 42 -8.32 9.36 14.77
N THR A 43 -8.93 9.62 13.60
CA THR A 43 -10.11 10.48 13.46
C THR A 43 -11.38 9.75 13.91
N LYS A 44 -12.02 10.25 14.97
CA LYS A 44 -13.25 9.67 15.55
C LYS A 44 -14.53 10.11 14.82
N VAL A 45 -14.51 11.26 14.15
CA VAL A 45 -15.66 11.80 13.43
C VAL A 45 -15.74 11.17 12.05
N LYS A 46 -16.77 10.36 11.79
CA LYS A 46 -16.91 9.59 10.53
C LYS A 46 -16.81 10.48 9.28
N MET A 47 -17.37 11.69 9.31
CA MET A 47 -17.30 12.63 8.19
C MET A 47 -15.85 13.08 7.92
N GLU A 48 -15.12 13.48 8.96
CA GLU A 48 -13.72 13.91 8.85
C GLU A 48 -12.82 12.74 8.41
N LYS A 49 -13.05 11.54 8.95
CA LYS A 49 -12.39 10.31 8.51
C LYS A 49 -12.64 10.05 7.02
N GLY A 50 -13.88 10.23 6.57
CA GLY A 50 -14.25 10.12 5.15
C GLY A 50 -13.48 11.10 4.26
N VAL A 51 -13.31 12.34 4.69
CA VAL A 51 -12.52 13.36 3.98
C VAL A 51 -11.04 12.97 3.91
N ALA A 52 -10.46 12.53 5.03
CA ALA A 52 -9.06 12.09 5.09
C ALA A 52 -8.81 10.86 4.19
N LEU A 53 -9.70 9.86 4.24
CA LEU A 53 -9.62 8.67 3.38
C LEU A 53 -9.80 9.01 1.91
N LYS A 54 -10.67 9.97 1.59
CA LYS A 54 -10.83 10.43 0.21
C LYS A 54 -9.53 11.05 -0.31
N ALA A 55 -8.89 11.92 0.47
CA ALA A 55 -7.61 12.53 0.13
C ALA A 55 -6.47 11.50 -0.02
N PHE A 56 -6.51 10.43 0.78
CA PHE A 56 -5.64 9.28 0.60
C PHE A 56 -5.91 8.58 -0.74
N CYS A 57 -7.17 8.20 -1.02
CA CYS A 57 -7.55 7.52 -2.26
C CYS A 57 -7.16 8.32 -3.51
N ASP A 58 -7.42 9.64 -3.51
CA ASP A 58 -7.06 10.56 -4.60
C ASP A 58 -5.54 10.60 -4.87
N CYS A 59 -4.72 10.33 -3.84
CA CYS A 59 -3.26 10.33 -3.94
C CYS A 59 -2.65 8.93 -4.10
N PHE A 60 -3.37 7.88 -3.76
CA PHE A 60 -2.86 6.50 -3.70
C PHE A 60 -3.28 5.68 -4.90
N LEU A 61 -4.55 5.80 -5.33
CA LEU A 61 -5.11 4.98 -6.40
C LEU A 61 -4.64 5.43 -7.79
N PRO A 62 -4.59 4.50 -8.77
CA PRO A 62 -4.34 4.84 -10.16
C PRO A 62 -5.26 5.97 -10.65
N THR A 63 -4.75 6.87 -11.48
CA THR A 63 -5.54 7.98 -12.03
C THR A 63 -6.57 7.53 -13.08
N ASP A 64 -6.37 6.33 -13.63
CA ASP A 64 -7.23 5.64 -14.59
C ASP A 64 -8.19 4.64 -13.95
N ILE A 65 -8.29 4.60 -12.61
CA ILE A 65 -9.28 3.78 -11.90
C ILE A 65 -10.70 4.25 -12.24
N ASP A 66 -11.62 3.30 -12.45
CA ASP A 66 -13.01 3.67 -12.67
C ASP A 66 -13.69 4.15 -11.38
N LYS A 67 -14.80 4.85 -11.55
CA LYS A 67 -15.54 5.47 -10.45
C LYS A 67 -16.16 4.45 -9.50
N GLU A 68 -16.58 3.30 -9.99
CA GLU A 68 -17.20 2.27 -9.15
C GLU A 68 -16.16 1.64 -8.23
N ASP A 69 -14.99 1.33 -8.79
CA ASP A 69 -13.87 0.76 -8.05
C ASP A 69 -13.31 1.75 -7.02
N TYR A 70 -13.15 3.02 -7.40
CA TYR A 70 -12.79 4.08 -6.47
C TYR A 70 -13.77 4.15 -5.28
N LEU A 71 -15.07 4.17 -5.55
CA LEU A 71 -16.09 4.32 -4.51
C LEU A 71 -16.14 3.09 -3.60
N HIS A 72 -16.01 1.89 -4.16
CA HIS A 72 -15.91 0.67 -3.37
C HIS A 72 -14.70 0.68 -2.46
N PHE A 73 -13.53 1.07 -2.98
CA PHE A 73 -12.30 1.10 -2.21
C PHE A 73 -12.40 2.11 -1.06
N TRP A 74 -12.78 3.36 -1.37
CA TRP A 74 -12.96 4.40 -0.36
C TRP A 74 -14.00 4.02 0.69
N LYS A 75 -15.16 3.48 0.28
CA LYS A 75 -16.23 3.10 1.19
C LYS A 75 -15.82 1.95 2.10
N GLY A 76 -15.14 0.93 1.58
CA GLY A 76 -14.69 -0.17 2.43
C GLY A 76 -13.64 0.28 3.44
N LEU A 77 -12.72 1.19 3.10
CA LEU A 77 -11.80 1.76 4.11
C LEU A 77 -12.53 2.60 5.17
N LEU A 78 -13.63 3.25 4.80
CA LEU A 78 -14.44 4.04 5.72
C LEU A 78 -15.24 3.16 6.69
N ASP A 79 -15.81 2.06 6.19
CA ASP A 79 -16.76 1.20 6.90
C ASP A 79 -16.09 -0.02 7.59
N ASP A 80 -14.89 -0.43 7.18
CA ASP A 80 -14.14 -1.57 7.73
C ASP A 80 -12.80 -1.13 8.36
N ASP A 81 -12.81 -0.96 9.69
CA ASP A 81 -11.62 -0.61 10.46
C ASP A 81 -10.54 -1.70 10.43
N THR A 82 -10.92 -2.97 10.27
CA THR A 82 -9.97 -4.08 10.18
C THR A 82 -9.21 -4.01 8.86
N TRP A 83 -9.91 -3.72 7.77
CA TRP A 83 -9.26 -3.51 6.47
C TRP A 83 -8.37 -2.27 6.49
N LEU A 84 -8.83 -1.16 7.06
CA LEU A 84 -8.03 0.06 7.22
C LEU A 84 -6.76 -0.19 8.04
N GLU A 85 -6.85 -0.96 9.12
CA GLU A 85 -5.69 -1.33 9.94
C GLU A 85 -4.72 -2.21 9.16
N SER A 86 -5.22 -3.23 8.46
CA SER A 86 -4.40 -4.11 7.61
C SER A 86 -3.63 -3.31 6.56
N LEU A 87 -4.32 -2.46 5.79
CA LEU A 87 -3.68 -1.65 4.75
C LEU A 87 -2.65 -0.68 5.33
N SER A 88 -2.95 -0.08 6.48
CA SER A 88 -2.02 0.83 7.16
C SER A 88 -0.76 0.09 7.62
N GLY A 89 -0.90 -1.14 8.14
CA GLY A 89 0.23 -1.98 8.51
C GLY A 89 1.09 -2.36 7.29
N GLU A 90 0.45 -2.76 6.19
CA GLU A 90 1.12 -3.10 4.94
C GLU A 90 1.92 -1.92 4.36
N LEU A 91 1.33 -0.72 4.34
CA LEU A 91 2.02 0.49 3.89
C LEU A 91 3.12 0.94 4.87
N GLN A 92 2.95 0.73 6.18
CA GLN A 92 4.00 1.00 7.16
C GLN A 92 5.22 0.11 6.95
N GLN A 93 5.03 -1.16 6.56
CA GLN A 93 6.13 -2.07 6.20
C GLN A 93 6.86 -1.56 4.95
N CYS A 94 6.12 -1.10 3.94
CA CYS A 94 6.72 -0.49 2.74
C CYS A 94 7.50 0.79 3.07
N CYS A 95 6.93 1.67 3.91
CA CYS A 95 7.52 2.95 4.30
C CYS A 95 8.82 2.78 5.11
N THR A 96 8.86 1.82 6.03
CA THR A 96 10.01 1.60 6.93
C THR A 96 11.02 0.59 6.39
N GLY A 97 10.63 -0.20 5.40
CA GLY A 97 11.34 -1.41 4.97
C GLY A 97 11.33 -2.55 6.01
N MET A 98 10.67 -2.37 7.16
CA MET A 98 10.67 -3.39 8.21
C MET A 98 9.79 -4.58 7.82
N GLY A 99 10.39 -5.77 7.82
CA GLY A 99 9.71 -7.00 7.41
C GLY A 99 9.56 -7.15 5.89
N VAL A 100 10.14 -6.24 5.11
CA VAL A 100 10.26 -6.37 3.65
C VAL A 100 11.35 -7.38 3.31
N GLU A 101 10.95 -8.46 2.64
CA GLU A 101 11.83 -9.54 2.20
C GLU A 101 12.57 -9.18 0.91
N SER A 102 11.91 -8.48 -0.01
CA SER A 102 12.51 -8.01 -1.26
C SER A 102 11.77 -6.83 -1.87
N ILE A 103 12.49 -6.01 -2.63
CA ILE A 103 11.92 -4.98 -3.52
C ILE A 103 12.34 -5.34 -4.95
N LYS A 104 11.36 -5.52 -5.84
CA LYS A 104 11.59 -5.74 -7.28
C LYS A 104 11.16 -4.52 -8.08
N GLY A 105 11.56 -4.45 -9.34
CA GLY A 105 11.30 -3.31 -10.22
C GLY A 105 12.59 -2.54 -10.52
N ASP A 106 12.49 -1.52 -11.36
CA ASP A 106 13.60 -0.61 -11.67
C ASP A 106 13.70 0.55 -10.67
N GLU A 107 12.73 0.65 -9.74
CA GLU A 107 12.61 1.72 -8.74
C GLU A 107 12.57 3.12 -9.37
N MET A 108 12.34 3.22 -10.67
CA MET A 108 12.17 4.47 -11.41
C MET A 108 10.75 4.57 -11.96
N GLN A 109 10.22 3.45 -12.43
CA GLN A 109 8.87 3.32 -12.98
C GLN A 109 8.04 2.30 -12.20
N THR A 110 8.67 1.33 -11.56
CA THR A 110 7.98 0.24 -10.86
C THR A 110 8.69 -0.13 -9.57
N ALA A 111 7.92 -0.48 -8.55
CA ALA A 111 8.43 -1.03 -7.30
C ALA A 111 7.43 -2.05 -6.74
N VAL A 112 7.89 -3.27 -6.43
CA VAL A 112 7.08 -4.34 -5.86
C VAL A 112 7.71 -4.80 -4.56
N PHE A 113 7.01 -4.55 -3.45
CA PHE A 113 7.43 -4.93 -2.11
C PHE A 113 6.87 -6.31 -1.80
N THR A 114 7.73 -7.23 -1.38
CA THR A 114 7.32 -8.55 -0.87
C THR A 114 7.57 -8.58 0.63
N PHE A 115 6.57 -8.96 1.42
CA PHE A 115 6.68 -9.05 2.88
C PHE A 115 5.65 -10.00 3.48
N ILE A 116 5.92 -10.49 4.69
CA ILE A 116 4.91 -11.19 5.50
C ILE A 116 4.19 -10.15 6.36
N PRO A 117 2.85 -10.08 6.32
CA PRO A 117 2.09 -9.15 7.16
C PRO A 117 2.32 -9.42 8.64
N ALA A 118 2.56 -8.36 9.41
CA ALA A 118 2.84 -8.48 10.85
C ALA A 118 1.72 -9.15 11.66
N GLN A 119 0.47 -9.11 11.19
CA GLN A 119 -0.72 -9.64 11.88
C GLN A 119 -1.11 -11.07 11.44
N SER A 120 -0.29 -11.76 10.66
CA SER A 120 -0.58 -13.13 10.18
C SER A 120 -0.47 -14.17 11.31
N SER A 121 -1.60 -14.66 11.82
CA SER A 121 -1.67 -15.58 12.97
C SER A 121 -1.84 -17.08 12.65
N ALA A 122 -1.74 -17.52 11.38
CA ALA A 122 -1.86 -18.96 11.08
C ALA A 122 -1.08 -19.46 9.84
N THR A 123 -0.79 -18.60 8.87
CA THR A 123 -0.07 -18.98 7.65
C THR A 123 0.79 -17.82 7.19
N ASN A 124 2.12 -17.97 7.20
CA ASN A 124 3.08 -17.00 6.66
C ASN A 124 2.90 -16.90 5.13
N VAL A 125 1.89 -16.16 4.70
CA VAL A 125 1.63 -15.85 3.30
C VAL A 125 2.32 -14.53 3.01
N ALA A 126 3.37 -14.59 2.18
CA ALA A 126 3.98 -13.40 1.63
C ALA A 126 2.96 -12.64 0.77
N ARG A 127 2.89 -11.32 0.97
CA ARG A 127 2.13 -10.38 0.16
C ARG A 127 3.05 -9.65 -0.79
N GLU A 128 2.50 -9.24 -1.92
CA GLU A 128 3.14 -8.33 -2.86
C GLU A 128 2.29 -7.06 -2.94
N VAL A 129 2.92 -5.90 -2.75
CA VAL A 129 2.33 -4.57 -2.97
C VAL A 129 3.14 -3.89 -4.05
N ALA A 130 2.47 -3.50 -5.14
CA ALA A 130 3.10 -2.93 -6.31
C ALA A 130 2.73 -1.46 -6.50
N PHE A 131 3.71 -0.69 -6.93
CA PHE A 131 3.61 0.73 -7.22
C PHE A 131 4.17 1.02 -8.61
N VAL A 132 3.53 1.97 -9.29
CA VAL A 132 3.95 2.45 -10.60
C VAL A 132 4.12 3.96 -10.59
N CYS A 133 5.16 4.45 -11.26
CA CYS A 133 5.40 5.87 -11.48
C CYS A 133 4.95 6.22 -12.90
N LYS A 134 3.90 7.02 -13.03
CA LYS A 134 3.45 7.58 -14.31
C LYS A 134 3.60 9.11 -14.22
N ASN A 135 4.33 9.72 -15.15
CA ASN A 135 4.55 11.18 -15.18
C ASN A 135 5.09 11.73 -13.84
N GLU A 136 6.12 11.07 -13.28
CA GLU A 136 6.74 11.43 -11.98
C GLU A 136 5.83 11.27 -10.76
N ASP A 137 4.67 10.64 -10.92
CA ASP A 137 3.71 10.44 -9.85
C ASP A 137 3.53 8.95 -9.53
N TRP A 138 3.96 8.55 -8.34
CA TRP A 138 3.78 7.19 -7.84
C TRP A 138 2.35 6.95 -7.38
N ARG A 139 1.81 5.80 -7.75
CA ARG A 139 0.49 5.27 -7.36
C ARG A 139 0.57 3.77 -7.14
N ALA A 140 -0.42 3.21 -6.45
CA ALA A 140 -0.63 1.77 -6.43
C ALA A 140 -0.86 1.25 -7.85
N GLU A 141 -0.34 0.06 -8.15
CA GLU A 141 -0.66 -0.64 -9.39
C GLU A 141 -2.11 -1.15 -9.38
N ALA A 142 -2.78 -1.07 -10.53
CA ALA A 142 -4.18 -1.49 -10.74
C ALA A 142 -4.32 -3.00 -11.01
#